data_AF-A0A519M4M5-F1
#
_entry.id   AF-A0A519M4M5-F1
#
_cell.length_a   1.000
_cell.length_b   1.000
_cell.length_c   1.000
_cell.angle_alpha   90.00
_cell.angle_beta   90.00
_cell.angle_gamma   90.00
#
_symmetry.space_group_name_H-M   'P 1'
#
loop_
_entity.id
_entity.type
_entity.pdbx_description
1 polymer ?
#
loop_
_entity_poly.entity_id
_entity_poly.type
_entity_poly.pdbx_seq_one_letter_code
_entity_poly.pdbx_strand_id
1 'polypeptide(L)' 'MSESFAALFEESLTRTEMRPGEVITAEVVRVEHNFVVVNAGLKSEAYVPLEEFKNDKGEVEVQVGDFVSVAIGSIEN' A
#
# COMPACT_ATOMS: atom_id res chain seq x y z
N MET A 1 14.87 25.62 -28.18
CA MET A 1 13.86 25.70 -27.09
C MET A 1 12.97 24.45 -27.11
N SER A 2 13.56 23.28 -26.91
CA SER A 2 12.90 21.96 -26.98
C SER A 2 13.43 21.00 -25.91
N GLU A 3 14.06 21.55 -24.86
CA GLU A 3 14.72 20.78 -23.79
C GLU A 3 13.93 20.83 -22.46
N SER A 4 12.81 21.56 -22.43
CA SER A 4 12.02 21.76 -21.20
C SER A 4 11.09 20.60 -20.88
N PHE A 5 10.53 19.89 -21.87
CA PHE A 5 9.61 18.78 -21.59
C PHE A 5 10.35 17.53 -21.13
N ALA A 6 11.47 17.19 -21.76
CA ALA A 6 12.29 16.04 -21.37
C ALA A 6 12.83 16.21 -19.95
N ALA A 7 13.40 17.37 -19.62
CA ALA A 7 13.93 17.65 -18.28
C ALA A 7 12.84 17.66 -17.19
N LEU A 8 11.69 18.28 -17.45
CA LEU A 8 10.57 18.29 -16.49
C LEU A 8 9.91 16.91 -16.34
N PHE A 9 9.87 16.11 -17.42
CA PHE A 9 9.36 14.75 -17.37
C PHE A 9 10.29 13.82 -16.57
N GLU A 10 11.60 13.95 -16.77
CA GLU A 10 12.63 13.19 -16.04
C GLU A 10 12.62 13.55 -14.54
N GLU A 11 12.48 14.83 -14.20
CA GLU A 11 12.34 15.28 -12.79
C GLU A 11 11.06 14.74 -12.13
N SER A 12 9.95 14.65 -12.88
CA SER A 12 8.70 14.06 -12.39
C SER A 12 8.78 12.53 -12.25
N LEU A 13 9.58 11.86 -13.08
CA LEU A 13 9.81 10.42 -13.02
C LEU A 13 10.65 10.06 -11.79
N THR A 14 11.72 10.80 -11.51
CA THR A 14 12.55 10.62 -10.30
C THR A 14 11.78 10.90 -9.00
N ARG A 15 10.82 11.83 -9.01
CA ARG A 15 9.97 12.07 -7.83
C ARG A 15 8.88 11.01 -7.64
N THR A 16 8.54 10.29 -8.71
CA THR A 16 7.55 9.20 -8.74
C THR A 16 8.24 7.84 -8.82
N GLU A 17 9.50 7.74 -8.37
CA GLU A 17 10.03 6.45 -7.95
C GLU A 17 9.30 6.11 -6.65
N MET A 18 8.13 5.47 -6.75
CA MET A 18 7.52 4.74 -5.64
C MET A 18 8.61 3.79 -5.14
N ARG A 19 9.32 4.20 -4.09
CA ARG A 19 10.48 3.46 -3.62
C ARG A 19 9.94 2.16 -3.04
N PRO A 20 10.54 0.99 -3.36
CA PRO A 20 10.27 -0.21 -2.57
C PRO A 20 10.56 0.12 -1.10
N GLY A 21 9.57 -0.11 -0.24
CA GLY A 21 9.58 0.32 1.16
C GLY A 21 8.79 1.61 1.47
N GLU A 22 8.14 2.24 0.49
CA GLU A 22 7.19 3.32 0.78
C GLU A 22 5.96 2.77 1.51
N VAL A 23 5.62 3.43 2.63
CA VAL A 23 4.46 3.09 3.45
C VAL A 23 3.30 3.92 2.98
N ILE A 24 2.26 3.25 2.48
CA ILE A 24 1.04 3.88 2.03
C ILE A 24 -0.11 3.50 2.95
N THR A 25 -1.07 4.42 3.09
CA THR A 25 -2.29 4.16 3.85
C THR A 25 -3.26 3.38 2.98
N ALA A 26 -3.75 2.25 3.48
CA ALA A 26 -4.74 1.42 2.82
C ALA A 26 -6.01 1.29 3.66
N GLU A 27 -7.16 1.34 3.00
CA GLU A 27 -8.46 1.14 3.64
C GLU A 27 -8.80 -0.35 3.67
N VAL A 28 -9.29 -0.84 4.80
CA VAL A 28 -9.74 -2.22 4.95
C VAL A 28 -11.09 -2.37 4.27
N VAL A 29 -11.11 -2.99 3.09
CA VAL A 29 -12.36 -3.24 2.35
C VAL A 29 -13.06 -4.51 2.85
N ARG A 30 -12.31 -5.48 3.37
CA ARG A 30 -12.85 -6.75 3.84
C ARG A 30 -11.96 -7.41 4.88
N VAL A 31 -12.57 -8.00 5.91
CA VAL A 31 -11.88 -8.83 6.92
C VAL A 31 -12.43 -10.25 6.81
N GLU A 32 -11.58 -11.22 6.50
CA GLU A 32 -11.91 -12.66 6.48
C GLU A 32 -11.23 -13.36 7.67
N HIS A 33 -11.53 -14.64 7.90
CA HIS A 33 -10.98 -15.40 9.05
C HIS A 33 -9.46 -15.65 8.98
N ASN A 34 -8.86 -15.59 7.79
CA ASN A 34 -7.43 -15.86 7.58
C ASN A 34 -6.66 -14.65 7.04
N PHE A 35 -7.31 -13.76 6.30
CA PHE A 35 -6.67 -12.63 5.63
C PHE A 35 -7.58 -11.39 5.64
N VAL A 36 -6.97 -10.23 5.53
CA VAL A 36 -7.60 -8.93 5.45
C VAL A 36 -7.29 -8.36 4.08
N VAL A 37 -8.33 -7.93 3.38
CA VAL A 37 -8.22 -7.29 2.07
C VAL A 37 -8.21 -5.80 2.29
N VAL A 38 -7.16 -5.16 1.82
CA VAL A 38 -6.96 -3.71 1.92
C VAL A 38 -6.81 -3.07 0.55
N ASN A 39 -7.36 -1.88 0.39
CA ASN A 39 -7.28 -1.08 -0.82
C ASN A 39 -6.43 0.16 -0.55
N ALA A 40 -5.27 0.23 -1.20
CA ALA A 40 -4.34 1.34 -1.06
C ALA A 40 -4.42 2.37 -2.21
N GLY A 41 -5.54 2.37 -2.96
CA GLY A 41 -5.69 3.20 -4.17
C GLY A 41 -4.84 2.74 -5.35
N LEU A 42 -4.32 1.50 -5.29
CA LEU A 42 -3.52 0.90 -6.36
C LEU A 42 -4.40 0.09 -7.32
N LYS A 43 -3.79 -0.38 -8.42
CA LYS A 43 -4.46 -1.21 -9.44
C LYS A 43 -4.98 -2.54 -8.88
N SER A 44 -4.39 -3.02 -7.78
CA SER A 44 -4.69 -4.31 -7.15
C SER A 44 -5.00 -4.14 -5.67
N GLU A 45 -5.89 -4.99 -5.16
CA GLU A 45 -6.12 -5.17 -3.73
C GLU A 45 -4.94 -5.92 -3.09
N ALA A 46 -4.60 -5.58 -1.85
CA ALA A 46 -3.57 -6.27 -1.10
C ALA A 46 -4.19 -7.21 -0.06
N TYR A 47 -3.60 -8.39 0.07
CA TYR A 47 -4.01 -9.42 1.02
C TYR A 47 -2.98 -9.51 2.13
N VAL A 48 -3.40 -9.19 3.34
CA VAL A 48 -2.53 -9.20 4.53
C VAL A 48 -3.03 -10.27 5.49
N PRO A 49 -2.18 -11.17 6.02
CA PRO A 49 -2.62 -12.17 6.99
C PRO A 49 -3.26 -11.52 8.20
N LEU A 50 -4.38 -12.08 8.69
CA LEU A 50 -5.05 -11.57 9.91
C LEU A 50 -4.09 -11.53 11.11
N GLU A 51 -3.08 -12.41 11.11
CA GLU A 51 -2.05 -12.51 12.14
C GLU A 51 -1.23 -11.23 12.32
N GLU A 52 -1.02 -10.46 11.26
CA GLU A 52 -0.31 -9.16 11.32
C GLU A 52 -1.12 -8.08 12.02
N PHE A 53 -2.44 -8.29 12.16
CA PHE A 53 -3.36 -7.38 12.86
C PHE A 53 -3.68 -7.86 14.28
N LYS A 54 -3.05 -8.96 14.74
CA LYS A 54 -3.16 -9.40 16.12
C LYS A 54 -2.21 -8.60 16.99
N ASN A 55 -2.70 -8.14 18.12
CA ASN A 55 -1.87 -7.50 19.13
C ASN A 55 -1.14 -8.52 20.02
N ASP A 56 -0.37 -8.04 21.00
CA ASP A 56 0.36 -8.87 21.98
C ASP A 56 -0.54 -9.86 22.75
N LYS A 57 -1.85 -9.58 22.83
CA LYS A 57 -2.86 -10.45 23.47
C LYS A 57 -3.50 -11.43 22.51
N GLY A 58 -3.17 -11.39 21.22
CA GLY A 58 -3.78 -12.21 20.17
C GLY A 58 -5.17 -11.73 19.71
N GLU A 59 -5.58 -10.53 20.12
CA GLU A 59 -6.84 -9.92 19.70
C GLU A 59 -6.63 -9.14 18.40
N VAL A 60 -7.56 -9.27 17.46
CA VAL A 60 -7.51 -8.60 16.16
C VAL A 60 -8.06 -7.19 16.32
N GLU A 61 -7.25 -6.17 16.04
CA GLU A 61 -7.63 -4.75 16.21
C GLU A 61 -8.06 -4.08 14.90
N VAL A 62 -8.31 -4.85 13.83
CA VAL A 62 -8.71 -4.33 12.51
C VAL A 62 -10.19 -4.59 12.20
N GLN A 63 -10.84 -3.59 11.62
CA GLN A 63 -12.25 -3.65 11.19
C GLN A 63 -12.40 -3.14 9.76
N VAL A 64 -13.50 -3.50 9.10
CA VAL A 64 -13.83 -2.98 7.76
C VAL A 64 -14.07 -1.46 7.85
N GLY A 65 -13.42 -0.70 6.99
CA GLY A 65 -13.39 0.77 6.99
C GLY A 65 -12.26 1.39 7.82
N ASP A 66 -11.42 0.58 8.45
CA ASP A 66 -10.22 1.06 9.15
C ASP A 66 -9.08 1.38 8.16
N PHE A 67 -8.13 2.23 8.56
CA PHE A 67 -7.01 2.65 7.74
C PHE A 67 -5.69 2.14 8.31
N VAL A 68 -5.02 1.27 7.55
CA VAL A 68 -3.79 0.60 7.97
C VAL A 68 -2.62 0.99 7.08
N SER A 69 -1.44 1.07 7.68
CA SER A 69 -0.21 1.44 6.96
C SER A 69 0.45 0.18 6.39
N VAL A 70 0.48 0.06 5.07
CA VAL A 70 1.11 -1.08 4.37
C VAL A 70 2.37 -0.63 3.65
N ALA A 71 3.44 -1.41 3.80
CA ALA A 71 4.69 -1.16 3.08
C ALA A 71 4.69 -1.91 1.74
N ILE A 72 5.02 -1.21 0.66
CA ILE A 72 5.16 -1.82 -0.67
C ILE A 72 6.48 -2.62 -0.70
N GLY A 73 6.38 -3.95 -0.56
CA GLY A 73 7.54 -4.85 -0.59
C GLY A 73 8.08 -5.08 -1.99
N SER A 74 7.24 -5.57 -2.89
CA SER A 74 7.57 -5.81 -4.30
C SER A 74 6.34 -5.58 -5.16
N ILE A 75 6.47 -4.73 -6.17
CA ILE A 75 5.48 -4.64 -7.25
C ILE A 75 5.73 -5.86 -8.14
N GLU A 76 4.94 -6.92 -7.99
CA GLU A 76 4.94 -8.01 -8.97
C GLU A 76 4.27 -7.51 -10.27
N ASN A 77 4.97 -7.67 -11.40
CA ASN A 77 4.55 -7.28 -12.74
C ASN A 77 4.06 -8.50 -13.51
#